data_AF-A0A9E0RXT0-F1
#
_entry.id   AF-A0A9E0RXT0-F1
#
_cell.length_a   1.000
_cell.length_b   1.000
_cell.length_c   1.000
_cell.angle_alpha   90.00
_cell.angle_beta   90.00
_cell.angle_gamma   90.00
#
_symmetry.space_group_name_H-M   'P 1'
#
loop_
_entity.id
_entity.type
_entity.pdbx_description
1 polymer ?
#
loop_
_entity_poly.entity_id
_entity_poly.type
_entity_poly.pdbx_seq_one_letter_code
_entity_poly.pdbx_strand_id
1 'polypeptide(L)'
;MQQGQDFLAESTALYELLDGADPQAFDEPTQFKDWSINAVLQHLHFWNIMAGLQLTDEATLLARMKAIFAKGDGMRAFESDFFKGLSGRALLDSWYADVQGTAALFDKADPKQRLKWAGPDMSARSSITARLMETW
;
A
#
# COMPACT_ATOMS: atom_id res chain seq x y z
N MET A 1 -17.87 -1.95 2.55
CA MET A 1 -17.82 -3.01 3.59
C MET A 1 -16.99 -2.54 4.79
N GLN A 2 -17.23 -3.05 6.02
CA GLN A 2 -16.58 -2.57 7.26
C GLN A 2 -15.05 -2.51 7.16
N GLN A 3 -14.40 -3.55 6.62
CA GLN A 3 -12.94 -3.62 6.54
C GLN A 3 -12.32 -2.52 5.65
N GLY A 4 -13.06 -2.03 4.65
CA GLY A 4 -12.61 -0.89 3.84
C GLY A 4 -12.68 0.43 4.59
N GLN A 5 -13.65 0.58 5.49
CA GLN A 5 -13.79 1.74 6.37
C GLN A 5 -12.71 1.73 7.45
N ASP A 6 -12.44 0.56 8.03
CA ASP A 6 -11.38 0.39 9.04
C ASP A 6 -10.00 0.69 8.43
N PHE A 7 -9.72 0.20 7.22
CA PHE A 7 -8.51 0.53 6.46
C PHE A 7 -8.34 2.05 6.25
N LEU A 8 -9.41 2.75 5.87
CA LEU A 8 -9.38 4.19 5.68
C LEU A 8 -9.15 4.93 7.01
N ALA A 9 -9.81 4.50 8.08
CA ALA A 9 -9.66 5.11 9.41
C ALA A 9 -8.22 4.98 9.91
N GLU A 10 -7.63 3.78 9.84
CA GLU A 10 -6.25 3.55 10.27
C GLU A 10 -5.25 4.35 9.43
N SER A 11 -5.42 4.34 8.11
CA SER A 11 -4.55 5.08 7.21
C SER A 11 -4.67 6.60 7.42
N THR A 12 -5.86 7.09 7.80
CA THR A 12 -6.06 8.51 8.14
C THR A 12 -5.34 8.86 9.44
N ALA A 13 -5.40 8.00 10.47
CA ALA A 13 -4.66 8.21 11.70
C ALA A 13 -3.14 8.27 11.46
N LEU A 14 -2.60 7.40 10.61
CA LEU A 14 -1.19 7.45 10.21
C LEU A 14 -0.86 8.72 9.40
N TYR A 15 -1.74 9.17 8.50
CA TYR A 15 -1.56 10.45 7.79
C TYR A 15 -1.49 11.62 8.77
N GLU A 16 -2.45 11.74 9.69
CA GLU A 16 -2.51 12.82 10.67
C GLU A 16 -1.29 12.82 11.61
N LEU A 17 -0.77 11.65 11.96
CA LEU A 17 0.47 11.52 12.74
C LEU A 17 1.68 12.12 12.02
N LEU A 18 1.75 11.99 10.70
CA LEU A 18 2.89 12.43 9.88
C LEU A 18 2.70 13.80 9.23
N ASP A 19 1.47 14.33 9.17
CA ASP A 19 1.14 15.60 8.50
C ASP A 19 1.92 16.79 9.08
N GLY A 20 2.14 16.78 10.41
CA GLY A 20 2.90 17.80 11.14
C GLY A 20 4.35 17.42 11.44
N ALA A 21 4.85 16.30 10.93
CA ALA A 21 6.21 15.84 11.23
C ALA A 21 7.29 16.73 10.58
N ASP A 22 8.45 16.84 11.24
CA ASP A 22 9.62 17.48 10.66
C ASP A 22 9.99 16.74 9.34
N PRO A 23 10.27 17.46 8.23
CA PRO A 23 10.76 16.84 7.00
C PRO A 23 11.93 15.87 7.21
N GLN A 24 12.81 16.10 8.19
CA GLN A 24 13.93 15.20 8.51
C GLN A 24 13.48 13.87 9.12
N ALA A 25 12.34 13.85 9.81
CA ALA A 25 11.80 12.64 10.43
C ALA A 25 11.50 11.55 9.38
N PHE A 26 11.21 11.94 8.13
CA PHE A 26 10.93 10.97 7.07
C PHE A 26 12.12 10.05 6.74
N ASP A 27 13.34 10.48 7.07
CA ASP A 27 14.56 9.69 6.89
C ASP A 27 15.00 8.97 8.17
N GLU A 28 14.35 9.23 9.31
CA GLU A 28 14.67 8.56 10.56
C GLU A 28 14.27 7.08 10.55
N PRO A 29 15.12 6.18 11.10
CA PRO A 29 14.80 4.76 11.19
C PRO A 29 13.67 4.51 12.19
N THR A 30 12.72 3.68 11.78
CA THR A 30 11.65 3.15 12.62
C THR A 30 12.13 1.89 13.34
N GLN A 31 11.35 1.41 14.32
CA GLN A 31 11.61 0.13 14.99
C GLN A 31 11.37 -1.09 14.09
N PHE A 32 10.73 -0.91 12.94
CA PHE A 32 10.51 -1.98 11.99
C PHE A 32 11.72 -2.15 11.07
N LYS A 33 12.56 -3.14 11.38
CA LYS A 33 13.73 -3.53 10.56
C LYS A 33 14.70 -2.37 10.26
N ASP A 34 14.71 -1.33 11.10
CA ASP A 34 15.44 -0.08 10.90
C ASP A 34 15.11 0.63 9.58
N TRP A 35 13.88 0.46 9.06
CA TRP A 35 13.43 1.13 7.86
C TRP A 35 13.10 2.58 8.16
N SER A 36 13.49 3.51 7.28
CA SER A 36 13.03 4.89 7.39
C SER A 36 11.52 4.98 7.19
N ILE A 37 10.89 6.05 7.70
CA ILE A 37 9.48 6.33 7.45
C ILE A 37 9.20 6.36 5.93
N ASN A 38 10.10 6.94 5.14
CA ASN A 38 10.06 6.89 3.67
C ASN A 38 9.95 5.47 3.13
N ALA A 39 10.78 4.55 3.61
CA ALA A 39 10.76 3.16 3.15
C ALA A 39 9.46 2.44 3.54
N VAL A 40 8.93 2.70 4.74
CA VAL A 40 7.64 2.15 5.18
C VAL A 40 6.50 2.69 4.31
N LEU A 41 6.43 4.01 4.09
CA LEU A 41 5.39 4.62 3.25
C LEU A 41 5.45 4.13 1.80
N GLN A 42 6.64 4.00 1.21
CA GLN A 42 6.80 3.43 -0.14
C GLN A 42 6.27 2.00 -0.19
N HIS A 43 6.59 1.18 0.81
CA HIS A 43 6.08 -0.19 0.90
C HIS A 43 4.54 -0.20 0.98
N LEU A 44 3.96 0.56 1.90
CA LEU A 44 2.51 0.65 2.08
C LEU A 44 1.82 1.11 0.79
N HIS A 45 2.33 2.17 0.18
CA HIS A 45 1.77 2.76 -1.04
C HIS A 45 1.83 1.80 -2.21
N PHE A 46 2.98 1.16 -2.42
CA PHE A 46 3.14 0.18 -3.50
C PHE A 46 2.11 -0.94 -3.41
N TRP A 47 1.93 -1.53 -2.24
CA TRP A 47 1.02 -2.66 -2.05
C TRP A 47 -0.46 -2.25 -1.99
N ASN A 48 -0.77 -1.02 -1.58
CA ASN A 48 -2.12 -0.45 -1.71
C ASN A 48 -2.51 -0.31 -3.19
N ILE A 49 -1.60 0.21 -4.03
CA ILE A 49 -1.79 0.26 -5.49
C ILE A 49 -2.03 -1.14 -6.05
N MET A 50 -1.24 -2.14 -5.65
CA MET A 50 -1.45 -3.53 -6.11
C MET A 50 -2.82 -4.07 -5.69
N ALA A 51 -3.28 -3.76 -4.47
CA ALA A 51 -4.60 -4.16 -4.01
C ALA A 51 -5.72 -3.49 -4.83
N GLY A 52 -5.59 -2.20 -5.15
CA GLY A 52 -6.51 -1.50 -6.05
C GLY A 52 -6.56 -2.12 -7.46
N LEU A 53 -5.41 -2.55 -7.99
CA LEU A 53 -5.34 -3.23 -9.29
C LEU A 53 -6.08 -4.57 -9.31
N GLN A 54 -6.22 -5.27 -8.18
CA GLN A 54 -7.03 -6.50 -8.12
C GLN A 54 -8.49 -6.27 -8.54
N LEU A 55 -9.01 -5.07 -8.30
CA LEU A 55 -10.40 -4.70 -8.63
C LEU A 55 -10.53 -3.97 -9.96
N THR A 56 -9.46 -3.32 -10.43
CA THR A 56 -9.52 -2.37 -11.55
C THR A 56 -8.80 -2.84 -12.80
N ASP A 57 -7.68 -3.56 -12.66
CA ASP A 57 -6.87 -4.06 -13.78
C ASP A 57 -5.98 -5.24 -13.34
N GLU A 58 -6.58 -6.43 -13.37
CA GLU A 58 -5.91 -7.69 -13.04
C GLU A 58 -4.71 -7.98 -13.96
N ALA A 59 -4.76 -7.58 -15.23
CA ALA A 59 -3.68 -7.83 -16.18
C ALA A 59 -2.42 -7.04 -15.79
N THR A 60 -2.58 -5.76 -15.45
CA THR A 60 -1.48 -4.94 -14.95
C THR A 60 -0.92 -5.47 -13.63
N LEU A 61 -1.78 -5.92 -12.71
CA LEU A 61 -1.33 -6.57 -11.47
C LEU A 61 -0.41 -7.76 -11.77
N LEU A 62 -0.88 -8.72 -12.58
CA LEU A 62 -0.13 -9.94 -12.88
C LEU A 62 1.20 -9.63 -13.59
N ALA A 63 1.22 -8.65 -14.49
CA ALA A 63 2.45 -8.21 -15.15
C ALA A 63 3.47 -7.63 -14.16
N ARG A 64 3.02 -6.79 -13.22
CA ARG A 64 3.89 -6.21 -12.18
C ARG A 64 4.40 -7.27 -11.21
N MET A 65 3.54 -8.17 -10.75
CA MET A 65 3.94 -9.28 -9.88
C MET A 65 5.00 -10.14 -10.55
N LYS A 66 4.84 -10.46 -11.83
CA LYS A 66 5.85 -11.19 -12.61
C LYS A 66 7.19 -10.45 -12.67
N ALA A 67 7.17 -9.13 -12.85
CA ALA A 67 8.39 -8.31 -12.87
C ALA A 67 9.11 -8.29 -11.51
N ILE A 68 8.38 -8.18 -10.40
CA ILE A 68 8.93 -8.23 -9.04
C ILE A 68 9.67 -9.56 -8.82
N PHE A 69 9.04 -10.68 -9.14
CA PHE A 69 9.63 -12.01 -8.92
C PHE A 69 10.80 -12.32 -9.88
N ALA A 70 10.90 -11.63 -11.02
CA ALA A 70 11.98 -11.82 -11.97
C ALA A 70 13.26 -11.04 -11.63
N LYS A 71 13.15 -9.88 -10.95
CA LYS A 71 14.27 -8.94 -10.77
C LYS A 71 15.35 -9.43 -9.79
N GLY A 72 15.02 -10.31 -8.83
CA GLY A 72 15.99 -10.90 -7.90
C GLY A 72 16.64 -9.96 -6.87
N ASP A 73 16.62 -8.64 -7.09
CA ASP A 73 17.23 -7.60 -6.26
C ASP A 73 16.49 -7.31 -4.93
N GLY A 74 15.46 -8.08 -4.62
CA GLY A 74 14.63 -7.90 -3.43
C GLY A 74 13.48 -6.90 -3.61
N MET A 75 12.40 -7.15 -2.88
CA MET A 75 11.12 -6.42 -3.00
C MET A 75 11.25 -4.92 -2.70
N ARG A 76 12.05 -4.54 -1.69
CA ARG A 76 12.24 -3.15 -1.27
C ARG A 76 12.91 -2.28 -2.35
N ALA A 77 13.91 -2.82 -3.06
CA ALA A 77 14.56 -2.09 -4.14
C ALA A 77 13.57 -1.81 -5.29
N PHE A 78 12.69 -2.78 -5.58
CA PHE A 78 11.64 -2.61 -6.58
C PHE A 78 10.64 -1.51 -6.19
N GLU A 79 10.19 -1.51 -4.93
CA GLU A 79 9.26 -0.51 -4.39
C GLU A 79 9.86 0.91 -4.49
N SER A 80 11.11 1.09 -4.08
CA SER A 80 11.79 2.39 -4.17
C SER A 80 11.93 2.86 -5.62
N ASP A 81 12.37 1.97 -6.52
CA ASP A 81 12.52 2.28 -7.96
C ASP A 81 11.19 2.66 -8.61
N PHE A 82 10.08 2.04 -8.19
CA PHE A 82 8.73 2.35 -8.69
C PHE A 82 8.36 3.82 -8.47
N PHE A 83 8.74 4.36 -7.32
CA PHE A 83 8.45 5.74 -6.92
C PHE A 83 9.44 6.78 -7.45
N LYS A 84 10.53 6.35 -8.10
CA LYS A 84 11.50 7.23 -8.79
C LYS A 84 11.97 8.41 -7.93
N GLY A 85 12.22 8.15 -6.64
CA GLY A 85 12.68 9.17 -5.69
C GLY A 85 11.57 9.99 -5.02
N LEU A 86 10.29 9.67 -5.21
CA LEU A 86 9.20 10.26 -4.41
C LEU A 86 9.39 9.92 -2.93
N SER A 87 9.45 10.95 -2.09
CA SER A 87 9.74 10.85 -0.65
C SER A 87 9.09 12.00 0.13
N GLY A 88 9.19 11.91 1.46
CA GLY A 88 8.77 12.96 2.39
C GLY A 88 7.27 13.25 2.31
N ARG A 89 6.94 14.54 2.45
CA ARG A 89 5.57 15.03 2.37
C ARG A 89 4.87 14.66 1.05
N ALA A 90 5.58 14.75 -0.07
CA ALA A 90 5.00 14.43 -1.39
C ALA A 90 4.62 12.94 -1.51
N LEU A 91 5.42 12.05 -0.90
CA LEU A 91 5.07 10.63 -0.79
C LEU A 91 3.85 10.43 0.12
N LEU A 92 3.82 11.09 1.28
CA LEU A 92 2.69 11.00 2.22
C LEU A 92 1.37 11.43 1.56
N ASP A 93 1.35 12.57 0.88
CA ASP A 93 0.15 13.08 0.21
C ASP A 93 -0.29 12.16 -0.95
N SER A 94 0.67 11.64 -1.74
CA SER A 94 0.40 10.68 -2.81
C SER A 94 -0.18 9.36 -2.28
N TRP A 95 0.39 8.85 -1.19
CA TRP A 95 -0.07 7.65 -0.51
C TRP A 95 -1.50 7.83 0.03
N TYR A 96 -1.77 8.95 0.69
CA TYR A 96 -3.08 9.20 1.27
C TYR A 96 -4.19 9.35 0.22
N ALA A 97 -3.89 9.99 -0.92
CA ALA A 97 -4.83 10.07 -2.03
C ALA A 97 -5.20 8.67 -2.60
N ASP A 98 -4.21 7.77 -2.69
CA ASP A 98 -4.45 6.38 -3.13
C ASP A 98 -5.22 5.57 -2.09
N VAL A 99 -4.92 5.73 -0.80
CA VAL A 99 -5.70 5.13 0.30
C VAL A 99 -7.19 5.43 0.15
N GLN A 100 -7.55 6.69 -0.10
CA GLN A 100 -8.94 7.10 -0.27
C GLN A 100 -9.59 6.42 -1.48
N GLY A 101 -8.87 6.37 -2.61
CA GLY A 101 -9.31 5.67 -3.83
C GLY A 101 -9.51 4.17 -3.61
N THR A 102 -8.51 3.51 -3.00
CA THR A 102 -8.52 2.09 -2.68
C THR A 102 -9.65 1.75 -1.72
N ALA A 103 -9.82 2.50 -0.63
CA ALA A 103 -10.93 2.32 0.30
C ALA A 103 -12.29 2.43 -0.39
N ALA A 104 -12.47 3.41 -1.28
CA ALA A 104 -13.72 3.59 -2.04
C ALA A 104 -13.98 2.44 -3.03
N LEU A 105 -12.94 1.86 -3.63
CA LEU A 105 -13.06 0.67 -4.49
C LEU A 105 -13.52 -0.54 -3.68
N PHE A 106 -12.87 -0.81 -2.55
CA PHE A 106 -13.23 -1.94 -1.69
C PHE A 106 -14.57 -1.74 -0.98
N ASP A 107 -15.00 -0.50 -0.73
CA ASP A 107 -16.33 -0.26 -0.15
C ASP A 107 -17.45 -0.77 -1.06
N LYS A 108 -17.27 -0.64 -2.39
CA LYS A 108 -18.21 -1.05 -3.44
C LYS A 108 -18.07 -2.51 -3.89
N ALA A 109 -16.95 -3.16 -3.59
CA ALA A 109 -16.69 -4.54 -4.01
C ALA A 109 -17.57 -5.55 -3.24
N ASP A 110 -17.92 -6.67 -3.89
CA ASP A 110 -18.52 -7.80 -3.17
C ASP A 110 -17.46 -8.39 -2.21
N PRO A 111 -17.71 -8.44 -0.89
CA PRO A 111 -16.77 -9.02 0.08
C PRO A 111 -16.31 -10.43 -0.24
N LYS A 112 -17.10 -11.22 -0.97
CA LYS A 112 -16.79 -12.60 -1.36
C LYS A 112 -16.10 -12.72 -2.73
N GLN A 113 -16.00 -11.63 -3.49
CA GLN A 113 -15.32 -11.62 -4.79
C GLN A 113 -13.91 -12.18 -4.64
N ARG A 114 -13.53 -13.08 -5.54
CA ARG A 114 -12.19 -13.68 -5.58
C ARG A 114 -11.27 -12.79 -6.40
N LEU A 115 -10.17 -12.38 -5.80
CA LEU A 115 -9.18 -11.46 -6.33
C LEU A 115 -7.85 -12.18 -6.50
N LYS A 116 -7.20 -12.00 -7.66
CA LYS A 116 -5.87 -12.55 -7.93
C LYS A 116 -4.80 -11.92 -7.06
N TRP A 117 -3.80 -12.70 -6.64
CA TRP A 117 -2.67 -12.23 -5.85
C TRP A 117 -1.40 -13.05 -6.08
N ALA A 118 -0.29 -12.66 -5.43
CA ALA A 118 0.87 -13.54 -5.28
C ALA A 118 0.49 -14.73 -4.38
N GLY A 119 0.12 -15.84 -5.02
CA GLY A 119 -0.28 -17.06 -4.33
C GLY A 119 -1.77 -17.34 -4.48
N PRO A 120 -2.42 -17.95 -3.47
CA PRO A 120 -3.84 -18.25 -3.56
C PRO A 120 -4.67 -16.98 -3.75
N ASP A 121 -5.73 -17.08 -4.55
CA ASP A 121 -6.71 -16.01 -4.65
C ASP A 121 -7.22 -15.63 -3.25
N MET A 122 -7.52 -14.35 -3.04
CA MET A 122 -8.07 -13.84 -1.79
C MET A 122 -9.51 -13.39 -1.99
N SER A 123 -10.31 -13.35 -0.93
CA SER A 123 -11.58 -12.60 -1.01
C SER A 123 -11.29 -11.09 -0.97
N ALA A 124 -12.16 -10.26 -1.54
CA ALA A 124 -12.02 -8.80 -1.44
C ALA A 124 -11.90 -8.34 0.01
N ARG A 125 -12.68 -8.95 0.92
CA ARG A 125 -12.55 -8.73 2.36
C ARG A 125 -11.15 -9.08 2.88
N SER A 126 -10.65 -10.27 2.56
CA SER A 126 -9.32 -10.72 3.01
C SER A 126 -8.20 -9.81 2.49
N SER A 127 -8.31 -9.34 1.24
CA SER A 127 -7.30 -8.46 0.66
C SER A 127 -7.21 -7.12 1.40
N ILE A 128 -8.35 -6.44 1.58
CA ILE A 128 -8.33 -5.14 2.29
C ILE A 128 -8.00 -5.29 3.78
N THR A 129 -8.38 -6.41 4.41
CA THR A 129 -7.91 -6.74 5.77
C THR A 129 -6.40 -6.91 5.83
N ALA A 130 -5.76 -7.52 4.83
CA ALA A 130 -4.31 -7.60 4.78
C ALA A 130 -3.68 -6.21 4.72
N ARG A 131 -4.24 -5.28 3.92
CA ARG A 131 -3.74 -3.89 3.86
C ARG A 131 -3.94 -3.13 5.17
N LEU A 132 -5.06 -3.36 5.87
CA LEU A 132 -5.28 -2.83 7.21
C LEU A 132 -4.21 -3.33 8.19
N MET A 133 -3.95 -4.64 8.24
CA MET A 133 -2.95 -5.22 9.15
C MET A 133 -1.52 -4.76 8.87
N GLU A 134 -1.20 -4.38 7.63
CA GLU A 134 0.12 -3.84 7.27
C GLU A 134 0.30 -2.39 7.71
N THR A 135 -0.80 -1.66 7.93
CA THR A 135 -0.76 -0.26 8.39
C THR A 135 -0.66 -0.17 9.92
N TRP A 136 -1.10 -1.21 10.64
CA TRP A 136 -0.97 -1.40 12.09
C TRP A 136 0.44 -1.84 12.50
#